data_AF-A0A183ECD1-F1
#
_entry.id   AF-A0A183ECD1-F1
#
_cell.length_a   1.000
_cell.length_b   1.000
_cell.length_c   1.000
_cell.angle_alpha   90.00
_cell.angle_beta   90.00
_cell.angle_gamma   90.00
#
_symmetry.space_group_name_H-M   'P 1'
#
loop_
_entity.id
_entity.type
_entity.pdbx_description
1 polymer ?
#
loop_
_entity_poly.entity_id
_entity_poly.type
_entity_poly.pdbx_seq_one_letter_code
_entity_poly.pdbx_strand_id
1 'polypeptide(L)'
;MPPACNILFNSIHYTDSKGEVKEMLFPKALDLFRPKRPRTTFTSQQLAELEQEFLRNPYLTGDERTKLAEKLHLSDTQVTFYFG
;
A
#
# COMPACT_ATOMS: atom_id res chain seq x y z
N MET A 1 7.67 37.83 13.84
CA MET A 1 6.78 36.67 14.05
C MET A 1 7.16 35.62 13.01
N PRO A 2 7.42 34.36 13.38
CA PRO A 2 7.85 33.35 12.41
C PRO A 2 6.73 33.08 11.39
N PRO A 3 7.04 32.86 10.10
CA PRO A 3 6.04 32.53 9.10
C PRO A 3 5.41 31.18 9.45
N ALA A 4 4.10 31.17 9.68
CA ALA A 4 3.35 29.95 9.91
C ALA A 4 3.25 29.18 8.58
N CYS A 5 4.00 28.08 8.47
CA CYS A 5 3.82 27.11 7.40
C CYS A 5 2.69 26.17 7.82
N ASN A 6 1.53 26.30 7.17
CA ASN A 6 0.40 25.40 7.39
C ASN A 6 0.36 24.40 6.25
N ILE A 7 0.66 23.14 6.55
CA ILE A 7 0.59 22.04 5.58
C ILE A 7 -0.87 21.58 5.54
N LEU A 8 -1.52 21.74 4.38
CA LEU A 8 -2.87 21.22 4.11
C LEU A 8 -2.77 19.99 3.20
N PHE A 9 -3.84 19.19 3.16
CA PHE A 9 -3.90 18.00 2.32
C PHE A 9 -3.66 18.38 0.86
N ASN A 10 -2.50 17.98 0.32
CA ASN A 10 -2.08 18.18 -1.07
C ASN A 10 -1.61 19.60 -1.47
N SER A 11 -1.50 20.55 -0.53
CA SER A 11 -0.88 21.84 -0.78
C SER A 11 -0.13 22.40 0.45
N ILE A 12 1.00 23.07 0.21
CA ILE A 12 1.70 23.85 1.24
C ILE A 12 1.36 25.32 1.04
N HIS A 13 0.88 25.99 2.09
CA HIS A 13 0.73 27.43 2.12
C HIS A 13 1.86 28.03 2.96
N TYR A 14 2.67 28.89 2.34
CA TYR A 14 3.70 29.65 3.04
C TYR A 14 3.55 31.14 2.75
N THR A 15 3.93 31.96 3.73
CA THR A 15 3.92 33.42 3.60
C THR A 15 5.33 33.89 3.24
N ASP A 16 5.47 34.58 2.11
CA ASP A 16 6.73 35.15 1.66
C ASP A 16 7.13 36.37 2.51
N SER A 17 8.36 36.86 2.38
CA SER A 17 8.89 38.01 3.14
C SER A 17 8.11 39.31 2.91
N LYS A 18 7.32 39.37 1.83
CA LYS A 18 6.42 40.48 1.49
C LYS A 18 4.99 40.35 2.05
N GLY A 19 4.70 39.29 2.80
CA GLY A 19 3.36 39.02 3.34
C GLY A 19 2.41 38.34 2.37
N GLU A 20 2.88 37.93 1.18
CA GLU A 20 2.06 37.24 0.19
C GLU A 20 1.97 35.74 0.51
N VAL A 21 0.73 35.22 0.55
CA VAL A 21 0.47 33.79 0.74
C VAL A 21 0.60 33.09 -0.61
N LYS A 22 1.57 32.19 -0.73
CA LYS A 22 1.76 31.37 -1.93
C LYS A 22 1.34 29.93 -1.67
N GLU A 23 0.54 29.40 -2.59
CA GLU A 23 0.14 27.99 -2.64
C GLU A 23 1.12 27.21 -3.52
N MET A 24 1.79 26.21 -2.94
CA MET A 24 2.46 25.16 -3.71
C MET A 24 1.59 23.92 -3.73
N LEU A 25 1.10 23.58 -4.93
CA LEU A 25 0.42 22.33 -5.20
C LEU A 25 1.45 21.22 -5.34
N PHE A 26 1.28 20.11 -4.60
CA PHE A 26 2.13 18.95 -4.82
C PHE A 26 1.81 18.31 -6.19
N PRO A 27 2.83 17.95 -6.99
CA PRO A 27 2.61 17.18 -8.21
C PRO A 27 1.90 15.86 -7.89
N LYS A 28 0.90 15.47 -8.69
CA LYS A 28 0.13 14.21 -8.55
C LYS A 28 1.00 12.94 -8.51
N ALA A 29 2.27 13.02 -8.86
CA ALA A 29 3.25 11.93 -8.77
C ALA A 29 3.73 11.67 -7.33
N LEU A 30 3.54 12.61 -6.40
CA LEU A 30 3.84 12.50 -4.97
C LEU A 30 2.57 12.27 -4.15
N ASP A 31 1.56 11.63 -4.74
CA ASP A 31 0.32 11.27 -4.07
C ASP A 31 0.60 10.16 -3.03
N LEU A 32 1.15 10.57 -1.88
CA LEU A 32 1.36 9.77 -0.69
C LEU A 32 0.03 9.26 -0.10
N PHE A 33 -1.09 9.81 -0.58
CA PHE A 33 -2.47 9.45 -0.27
C PHE A 33 -3.19 8.68 -1.37
N ARG A 34 -2.57 8.45 -2.55
CA ARG A 34 -2.94 7.28 -3.36
C ARG A 34 -2.84 6.16 -2.35
N PRO A 35 -3.93 5.44 -2.03
CA PRO A 35 -3.83 4.33 -1.10
C PRO A 35 -2.75 3.44 -1.68
N LYS A 36 -1.54 3.48 -1.08
CA LYS A 36 -0.54 2.45 -1.27
C LYS A 36 -1.37 1.22 -0.97
N ARG A 37 -1.66 0.41 -2.01
CA ARG A 37 -2.53 -0.76 -1.89
C ARG A 37 -2.22 -1.34 -0.52
N PRO A 38 -3.17 -1.33 0.44
CA PRO A 38 -2.85 -1.53 1.84
C PRO A 38 -1.94 -2.74 1.89
N ARG A 39 -0.75 -2.58 2.46
CA ARG A 39 0.21 -3.67 2.56
C ARG A 39 -0.56 -4.79 3.24
N THR A 40 -0.92 -5.82 2.49
CA THR A 40 -1.80 -6.85 3.02
C THR A 40 -1.07 -7.47 4.18
N THR A 41 -1.53 -7.19 5.40
CA THR A 41 -1.04 -7.88 6.58
C THR A 41 -1.82 -9.17 6.64
N PHE A 42 -1.19 -10.26 6.20
CA PHE A 42 -1.71 -11.59 6.41
C PHE A 42 -1.83 -11.84 7.91
N THR A 43 -2.93 -12.44 8.35
CA THR A 43 -3.06 -12.90 9.73
C THR A 43 -2.07 -14.04 9.99
N SER A 44 -1.71 -14.30 11.25
CA SER A 44 -0.81 -15.40 11.60
C SER A 44 -1.33 -16.76 11.07
N GLN A 45 -2.65 -16.94 11.03
CA GLN A 45 -3.27 -18.14 10.45
C GLN A 45 -3.10 -18.20 8.93
N GLN A 46 -3.26 -17.07 8.22
CA GLN A 46 -3.03 -17.02 6.78
C GLN A 46 -1.57 -17.30 6.42
N LEU A 47 -0.62 -16.76 7.20
CA LEU A 47 0.80 -17.04 7.03
C LEU A 47 1.12 -18.52 7.26
N ALA A 48 0.59 -19.11 8.33
CA ALA A 48 0.82 -20.53 8.62
C ALA A 48 0.32 -21.44 7.49
N GLU A 49 -0.87 -21.19 6.95
CA GLU A 49 -1.39 -21.96 5.82
C GLU A 49 -0.60 -21.72 4.52
N LEU A 50 -0.19 -20.48 4.25
CA LEU A 50 0.68 -20.16 3.11
C LEU A 50 2.05 -20.87 3.21
N GLU A 51 2.66 -20.87 4.40
CA GLU A 51 3.91 -21.59 4.67
C GLU A 51 3.73 -23.10 4.54
N GLN A 52 2.63 -23.66 5.04
CA GLN A 52 2.36 -25.10 4.89
C GLN A 52 2.22 -25.50 3.42
N GLU A 53 1.47 -24.73 2.62
CA GLU A 53 1.35 -25.01 1.19
C GLU A 53 2.66 -24.75 0.44
N PHE A 54 3.45 -23.76 0.84
CA PHE A 54 4.79 -23.53 0.28
C PHE A 54 5.74 -24.70 0.56
N LEU A 55 5.70 -25.27 1.77
CA LEU A 55 6.46 -26.46 2.13
C LEU A 55 6.01 -27.71 1.37
N ARG A 56 4.71 -27.81 1.06
CA ARG A 56 4.11 -28.94 0.36
C ARG A 56 4.34 -28.87 -1.15
N ASN A 57 4.15 -27.69 -1.74
CA ASN A 57 4.36 -27.43 -3.15
C ASN A 57 4.78 -25.96 -3.39
N PRO A 58 6.07 -25.68 -3.61
CA PRO A 58 6.55 -24.32 -3.86
C PRO A 58 6.11 -23.76 -5.22
N TYR A 59 5.55 -24.60 -6.10
CA TYR A 59 5.06 -24.19 -7.43
C TYR A 59 3.57 -24.49 -7.57
N LEU A 60 2.74 -23.56 -7.10
CA LEU A 60 1.29 -23.68 -7.24
C LEU A 60 0.88 -23.56 -8.71
N THR A 61 0.06 -24.53 -9.16
CA THR A 61 -0.63 -24.43 -10.44
C THR A 61 -1.77 -23.40 -10.34
N GLY A 62 -2.24 -22.84 -11.46
CA GLY A 62 -3.32 -21.85 -11.46
C GLY A 62 -4.57 -22.27 -10.68
N ASP A 63 -4.95 -23.55 -10.75
CA ASP A 63 -6.07 -24.13 -10.00
C ASP A 63 -5.82 -24.19 -8.48
N GLU A 64 -4.61 -24.60 -8.07
CA GLU A 64 -4.22 -24.65 -6.66
C GLU A 64 -4.14 -23.25 -6.05
N ARG A 65 -3.66 -22.27 -6.82
CA ARG A 65 -3.63 -20.87 -6.41
C ARG A 65 -5.04 -20.33 -6.15
N THR A 66 -5.99 -20.59 -7.04
CA THR A 66 -7.37 -20.14 -6.87
C THR A 66 -8.01 -20.80 -5.65
N LYS A 67 -7.80 -22.11 -5.44
CA LYS A 67 -8.26 -22.81 -4.23
C LYS A 67 -7.66 -22.23 -2.94
N LEU A 68 -6.37 -21.91 -2.95
CA LEU A 68 -5.69 -21.33 -1.78
C LEU A 68 -6.16 -19.90 -1.52
N ALA A 69 -6.37 -19.11 -2.58
CA ALA A 69 -6.92 -17.77 -2.51
C ALA A 69 -8.34 -17.78 -1.91
N GLU A 70 -9.22 -18.68 -2.38
CA GLU A 70 -10.56 -18.86 -1.82
C GLU A 70 -10.53 -19.30 -0.37
N LYS A 71 -9.69 -20.28 -0.03
CA LYS A 71 -9.55 -20.81 1.34
C LYS A 71 -9.09 -19.75 2.35
N LEU A 72 -8.17 -18.88 1.93
CA LEU A 72 -7.61 -17.84 2.77
C LEU A 72 -8.33 -16.49 2.66
N HIS A 73 -9.39 -16.42 1.84
CA HIS A 73 -10.06 -15.17 1.48
C HIS A 73 -9.07 -14.09 0.98
N LEU A 74 -8.08 -14.53 0.19
CA LEU A 74 -7.08 -13.69 -0.46
C LEU A 74 -7.36 -13.62 -1.96
N SER A 75 -6.73 -12.66 -2.64
CA SER A 75 -6.76 -12.57 -4.11
C SER A 75 -5.62 -13.39 -4.73
N ASP A 76 -5.82 -13.95 -5.93
CA ASP A 76 -4.75 -14.64 -6.70
C ASP A 76 -3.48 -13.79 -6.81
N THR A 77 -3.60 -12.47 -6.92
CA THR A 77 -2.45 -11.54 -6.95
C THR A 77 -1.65 -11.55 -5.64
N GLN A 78 -2.30 -11.70 -4.49
CA GLN A 78 -1.64 -11.75 -3.19
C GLN A 78 -0.92 -13.08 -2.98
N VAL A 79 -1.54 -14.19 -3.39
CA VAL A 79 -0.89 -15.51 -3.41
C VAL A 79 0.30 -15.50 -4.39
N THR A 80 0.14 -14.92 -5.59
CA THR A 80 1.23 -14.79 -6.56
C THR A 80 2.42 -13.99 -6.02
N PHE A 81 2.18 -12.93 -5.24
CA PHE A 81 3.26 -12.15 -4.61
C PHE A 81 3.98 -12.90 -3.49
N TYR A 82 3.32 -13.86 -2.83
CA TYR A 82 3.92 -14.65 -1.77
C TYR A 82 4.77 -15.81 -2.31
N PHE A 83 4.34 -16.42 -3.42
CA PHE A 83 5.02 -17.56 -4.06
C PHE A 83 6.05 -17.15 -5.13
N GLY A 84 6.11 -15.88 -5.54
CA GLY A 84 7.04 -15.34 -6.54
C GLY A 84 8.17 -14.53 -5.91
#